data_AF-A0A813JSL6-F1
#
_entry.id   AF-A0A813JSL6-F1
#
_cell.length_a   1.000
_cell.length_b   1.000
_cell.length_c   1.000
_cell.angle_alpha   90.00
_cell.angle_beta   90.00
_cell.angle_gamma   90.00
#
_symmetry.space_group_name_H-M   'P 1'
#
loop_
_entity.id
_entity.type
_entity.pdbx_description
1 polymer ?
#
loop_
_entity_poly.entity_id
_entity_poly.type
_entity_poly.pdbx_seq_one_letter_code
_entity_poly.pdbx_strand_id
1 'polypeptide(L)'
;ALFMSLHLNCAFCCLNLEDFALAVESCDKVLSIDERNVKALFRRATALGGLREFERAFEDLASATRLDPDNSELAKLQTRLLKQQKQLERRERNIYKRLFT
;
A
#
# COMPACT_ATOMS: atom_id res chain seq x y z
N ALA A 1 11.70 20.31 -5.16
CA ALA A 1 12.46 19.08 -5.48
C ALA A 1 12.91 18.34 -4.22
N LEU A 2 13.67 18.96 -3.31
CA LEU A 2 14.17 18.31 -2.07
C LEU A 2 13.09 17.78 -1.12
N PHE A 3 11.94 18.46 -1.03
CA PHE A 3 10.83 18.02 -0.17
C PHE A 3 10.29 16.64 -0.56
N MET A 4 9.95 16.45 -1.83
CA MET A 4 9.39 15.18 -2.34
C MET A 4 10.39 14.05 -2.21
N SER A 5 11.67 14.28 -2.54
CA SER A 5 12.70 13.24 -2.42
C SER A 5 12.95 12.85 -0.96
N LEU A 6 12.94 13.81 -0.02
CA LEU A 6 13.06 13.55 1.41
C LEU A 6 11.91 12.68 1.91
N HIS A 7 10.66 13.07 1.63
CA HIS A 7 9.49 12.33 2.09
C HIS A 7 9.36 10.96 1.41
N LEU A 8 9.73 10.83 0.13
CA LEU A 8 9.83 9.52 -0.51
C LEU A 8 10.85 8.63 0.23
N ASN A 9 12.06 9.13 0.47
CA ASN A 9 13.10 8.36 1.18
C ASN A 9 12.67 8.01 2.60
N CYS A 10 12.03 8.94 3.32
CA CYS A 10 11.44 8.68 4.63
C CYS A 10 10.41 7.55 4.57
N ALA A 11 9.46 7.59 3.62
CA ALA A 11 8.48 6.53 3.43
C ALA A 11 9.13 5.18 3.16
N PHE A 12 10.22 5.14 2.37
CA PHE A 12 10.96 3.90 2.12
C PHE A 12 11.64 3.34 3.37
N CYS A 13 12.29 4.20 4.17
CA CYS A 13 12.86 3.77 5.44
C CYS A 13 11.79 3.26 6.40
N CYS A 14 10.65 3.96 6.50
CA CYS A 14 9.53 3.55 7.34
C CYS A 14 8.97 2.19 6.90
N LEU A 15 8.85 1.93 5.59
CA LEU A 15 8.46 0.62 5.07
C LEU A 15 9.43 -0.50 5.49
N ASN A 16 10.74 -0.24 5.46
CA ASN A 16 11.74 -1.22 5.88
C ASN A 16 11.74 -1.45 7.40
N LEU A 17 11.29 -0.47 8.18
CA LEU A 17 11.11 -0.55 9.63
C LEU A 17 9.72 -1.06 10.03
N GLU A 18 8.86 -1.39 9.06
CA GLU A 18 7.46 -1.78 9.27
C GLU A 18 6.61 -0.72 10.00
N ASP A 19 7.05 0.54 10.02
CA ASP A 19 6.25 1.68 10.48
C ASP A 19 5.33 2.15 9.35
N PHE A 20 4.27 1.39 9.14
CA PHE A 20 3.35 1.61 8.03
C PHE A 20 2.56 2.92 8.18
N ALA A 21 2.22 3.33 9.39
CA ALA A 21 1.47 4.56 9.63
C ALA A 21 2.29 5.80 9.20
N LEU A 22 3.56 5.87 9.60
CA LEU A 22 4.44 6.97 9.22
C LEU A 22 4.79 6.94 7.72
N ALA A 23 4.87 5.74 7.13
CA ALA A 23 5.05 5.59 5.69
C ALA A 23 3.86 6.18 4.90
N VAL A 24 2.62 5.94 5.35
CA VAL A 24 1.41 6.53 4.76
C VAL A 24 1.45 8.05 4.87
N GLU A 25 1.70 8.60 6.06
CA GLU A 25 1.77 10.06 6.28
C GLU A 25 2.82 10.73 5.38
N SER A 26 3.99 10.10 5.26
CA SER A 26 5.06 10.59 4.39
C SER A 26 4.66 10.58 2.91
N CYS A 27 3.93 9.56 2.46
CA CYS A 27 3.41 9.51 1.10
C CYS A 27 2.29 10.52 0.87
N ASP A 28 1.41 10.73 1.85
CA ASP A 28 0.33 11.74 1.78
C ASP A 28 0.90 13.15 1.57
N LYS A 29 1.99 13.49 2.26
CA LYS A 29 2.71 14.76 2.05
C LYS A 29 3.21 14.91 0.61
N VAL A 30 3.72 13.85 0.00
CA VAL A 30 4.15 13.88 -1.41
C VAL A 30 2.95 14.03 -2.34
N LEU A 31 1.90 13.25 -2.11
CA LEU A 31 0.70 13.22 -2.96
C LEU A 31 -0.14 14.50 -2.85
N SER A 32 -0.03 15.24 -1.74
CA SER A 32 -0.64 16.58 -1.62
C SER A 32 -0.03 17.62 -2.57
N ILE A 33 1.19 17.38 -3.06
CA ILE A 33 1.91 18.25 -4.00
C ILE A 33 1.87 17.67 -5.41
N ASP A 34 2.05 16.35 -5.53
CA ASP A 34 2.05 15.61 -6.78
C ASP A 34 1.19 14.35 -6.62
N GLU A 35 -0.12 14.52 -6.87
CA GLU A 35 -1.12 13.44 -6.79
C GLU A 35 -0.83 12.28 -7.76
N ARG A 36 -0.02 12.53 -8.81
CA ARG A 36 0.33 11.57 -9.85
C ARG A 36 1.68 10.89 -9.60
N ASN A 37 2.24 11.04 -8.40
CA ASN A 37 3.53 10.44 -8.08
C ASN A 37 3.42 8.91 -7.90
N VAL A 38 3.75 8.16 -8.95
CA VAL A 38 3.68 6.68 -8.96
C VAL A 38 4.47 6.05 -7.82
N LYS A 39 5.63 6.62 -7.45
CA LYS A 39 6.46 6.10 -6.34
C LYS A 39 5.77 6.27 -4.99
N ALA A 40 5.12 7.42 -4.76
CA ALA A 40 4.38 7.66 -3.52
C ALA A 40 3.13 6.77 -3.45
N LEU A 41 2.35 6.65 -4.54
CA LEU A 41 1.20 5.74 -4.62
C LEU A 41 1.61 4.28 -4.35
N PHE A 42 2.69 3.81 -4.96
CA PHE A 42 3.21 2.45 -4.73
C PHE A 42 3.61 2.21 -3.27
N ARG A 43 4.31 3.17 -2.65
CA ARG A 43 4.78 3.08 -1.26
C ARG A 43 3.61 3.16 -0.28
N ARG A 44 2.64 4.04 -0.52
CA ARG A 44 1.41 4.14 0.29
C ARG A 44 0.58 2.88 0.19
N ALA A 45 0.35 2.34 -1.01
CA ALA A 45 -0.34 1.06 -1.19
C ALA A 45 0.35 -0.10 -0.46
N THR A 46 1.69 -0.12 -0.47
CA THR A 46 2.46 -1.12 0.28
C THR A 46 2.24 -0.99 1.80
N ALA A 47 2.28 0.23 2.32
CA ALA A 47 2.06 0.49 3.74
C ALA A 47 0.62 0.17 4.18
N LEU A 48 -0.38 0.58 3.40
CA LEU A 48 -1.79 0.28 3.63
C LEU A 48 -2.06 -1.23 3.66
N GLY A 49 -1.37 -1.99 2.80
CA GLY A 49 -1.40 -3.46 2.87
C GLY A 49 -0.87 -4.01 4.20
N GLY A 50 0.18 -3.40 4.76
CA GLY A 50 0.69 -3.72 6.10
C GLY A 50 -0.32 -3.42 7.21
N LEU A 51 -1.09 -2.33 7.06
CA LEU A 51 -2.20 -1.94 7.95
C LEU A 51 -3.48 -2.73 7.71
N ARG A 52 -3.53 -3.61 6.69
CA ARG A 52 -4.72 -4.35 6.24
C ARG A 52 -5.86 -3.47 5.74
N GLU A 53 -5.55 -2.26 5.31
CA GLU A 53 -6.48 -1.34 4.66
C GLU A 53 -6.47 -1.59 3.14
N PHE A 54 -6.97 -2.77 2.74
CA PHE A 54 -6.81 -3.27 1.37
C PHE A 54 -7.55 -2.42 0.34
N GLU A 55 -8.72 -1.89 0.68
CA GLU A 55 -9.54 -1.07 -0.20
C GLU A 55 -8.77 0.16 -0.68
N ARG A 56 -8.23 0.94 0.27
CA ARG A 56 -7.39 2.12 -0.02
C ARG A 56 -6.11 1.75 -0.78
N ALA A 57 -5.51 0.60 -0.43
CA ALA A 57 -4.31 0.13 -1.13
C ALA A 57 -4.60 -0.18 -2.62
N PHE A 58 -5.78 -0.73 -2.93
CA PHE A 58 -6.18 -0.99 -4.31
C PHE A 58 -6.57 0.26 -5.08
N GLU A 59 -7.13 1.29 -4.43
CA GLU A 59 -7.37 2.60 -5.05
C GLU A 59 -6.06 3.27 -5.49
N ASP A 60 -5.03 3.21 -4.64
CA ASP A 60 -3.69 3.70 -4.95
C ASP A 60 -3.05 2.93 -6.10
N LEU A 61 -3.14 1.60 -6.08
CA LEU A 61 -2.66 0.75 -7.17
C LEU A 61 -3.39 1.02 -8.47
N ALA A 62 -4.72 1.17 -8.45
CA ALA A 62 -5.49 1.48 -9.65
C ALA A 62 -5.05 2.83 -10.24
N SER A 63 -4.79 3.82 -9.39
CA SER A 63 -4.30 5.13 -9.80
C SER A 63 -2.88 5.04 -10.37
N ALA A 64 -1.98 4.31 -9.71
CA ALA A 64 -0.62 4.11 -10.18
C ALA A 64 -0.57 3.35 -11.52
N THR A 65 -1.38 2.30 -11.70
CA THR A 65 -1.44 1.50 -12.93
C THR A 65 -2.00 2.31 -14.10
N ARG A 66 -2.94 3.23 -13.85
CA ARG A 66 -3.39 4.18 -14.90
C ARG A 66 -2.29 5.12 -15.37
N LEU A 67 -1.33 5.44 -14.48
CA LEU A 67 -0.24 6.36 -14.76
C LEU A 67 0.98 5.67 -15.39
N ASP A 68 1.23 4.42 -15.00
CA ASP A 68 2.38 3.63 -15.42
C ASP A 68 1.96 2.16 -15.64
N PRO A 69 1.25 1.86 -16.74
CA PRO A 69 0.64 0.55 -16.98
C PRO A 69 1.66 -0.56 -17.22
N ASP A 70 2.87 -0.21 -17.68
CA ASP A 70 3.94 -1.17 -18.00
C ASP A 70 4.78 -1.55 -16.76
N ASN A 71 4.46 -0.99 -15.60
CA ASN A 71 5.21 -1.20 -14.37
C ASN A 71 4.90 -2.57 -13.74
N SER A 72 5.78 -3.53 -14.00
CA SER A 72 5.66 -4.89 -13.46
C SER A 72 5.64 -4.95 -11.92
N GLU A 73 6.20 -3.95 -11.21
CA GLU A 73 6.19 -3.92 -9.75
C GLU A 73 4.78 -3.64 -9.20
N LEU A 74 3.95 -2.86 -9.89
CA LEU A 74 2.55 -2.63 -9.51
C LEU A 74 1.75 -3.93 -9.57
N ALA A 75 1.92 -4.71 -10.64
CA ALA A 75 1.26 -6.01 -10.80
C ALA A 75 1.71 -7.02 -9.72
N LYS A 76 3.00 -7.03 -9.38
CA LYS A 76 3.55 -7.87 -8.28
C LYS A 76 2.95 -7.46 -6.94
N LEU A 77 2.87 -6.16 -6.66
CA LEU A 77 2.28 -5.63 -5.43
C LEU A 77 0.80 -6.01 -5.34
N GLN A 78 0.02 -5.80 -6.41
CA GLN A 78 -1.39 -6.16 -6.46
C GLN A 78 -1.61 -7.65 -6.15
N THR A 79 -0.83 -8.53 -6.79
CA THR A 79 -0.88 -9.97 -6.55
C THR A 79 -0.58 -10.32 -5.08
N ARG A 80 0.42 -9.65 -4.48
CA ARG A 80 0.77 -9.83 -3.07
C ARG A 80 -0.37 -9.43 -2.14
N LEU A 81 -1.00 -8.27 -2.38
CA LEU A 81 -2.10 -7.76 -1.56
C LEU A 81 -3.35 -8.64 -1.65
N LEU A 82 -3.74 -9.07 -2.87
CA LEU A 82 -4.87 -10.00 -3.06
C LEU A 82 -4.65 -11.32 -2.31
N LYS A 83 -3.42 -11.84 -2.31
CA LYS A 83 -3.08 -13.04 -1.55
C LYS A 83 -3.22 -12.79 -0.04
N GLN A 84 -2.76 -11.66 0.47
CA GLN A 84 -2.88 -11.31 1.90
C GLN A 84 -4.34 -11.19 2.34
N GLN A 85 -5.15 -10.42 1.60
CA GLN A 85 -6.58 -10.23 1.87
C GLN A 85 -7.32 -11.57 1.92
N LYS A 86 -7.16 -12.41 0.90
CA LYS A 86 -7.80 -13.74 0.84
C LYS A 86 -7.40 -14.64 2.01
N GLN A 87 -6.16 -14.57 2.47
CA GLN A 87 -5.71 -15.36 3.63
C GLN A 87 -6.32 -14.86 4.94
N LEU A 88 -6.49 -13.54 5.09
CA LEU A 88 -7.14 -12.95 6.25
C LEU A 88 -8.63 -13.34 6.30
N GLU A 89 -9.35 -13.17 5.20
CA GLU A 89 -10.76 -13.59 5.10
C GLU A 89 -10.95 -15.08 5.40
N ARG A 90 -10.04 -15.92 4.90
CA ARG A 90 -10.07 -17.37 5.19
C ARG A 90 -9.86 -17.64 6.68
N ARG A 91 -8.91 -16.94 7.32
CA ARG A 91 -8.63 -17.08 8.75
C ARG A 91 -9.84 -16.64 9.58
N GLU A 92 -10.40 -15.48 9.28
CA GLU A 92 -11.60 -14.95 9.95
C GLU A 92 -12.77 -15.91 9.80
N ARG A 93 -13.07 -16.37 8.59
CA ARG A 93 -14.12 -17.36 8.34
C ARG A 93 -13.93 -18.63 9.16
N ASN A 94 -12.70 -19.12 9.28
CA ASN A 94 -12.40 -20.30 10.09
C ASN A 94 -12.60 -20.05 11.58
N ILE A 95 -12.22 -18.87 12.08
CA ILE A 95 -12.45 -18.47 13.48
C ILE A 95 -13.95 -18.41 13.76
N TYR A 96 -14.72 -17.73 12.91
CA TYR A 96 -16.18 -17.64 13.05
C TYR A 96 -16.83 -19.04 13.06
N LYS A 97 -16.43 -19.93 12.14
CA LYS A 97 -16.96 -21.31 12.15
C LYS A 97 -16.70 -22.01 13.48
N ARG A 98 -15.49 -21.90 14.03
CA ARG A 98 -15.11 -22.52 15.32
C ARG A 98 -15.81 -21.91 16.53
N LEU A 99 -16.19 -20.63 16.47
CA LEU A 99 -16.87 -19.95 17.57
C LEU A 99 -18.35 -20.36 17.69
N PHE A 100 -18.96 -20.77 16.57
CA PHE A 100 -20.37 -21.15 16.47
C PHE A 100 -20.58 -22.64 16.14
N THR A 101 -19.54 -23.49 16.32
CA THR A 101 -19.67 -24.95 16.43
C THR A 101 -19.47 -25.37 17.87
#